data_AF-F0QTH0-F1
#
_entry.id   AF-F0QTH0-F1
#
_cell.length_a   1.000
_cell.length_b   1.000
_cell.length_c   1.000
_cell.angle_alpha   90.00
_cell.angle_beta   90.00
_cell.angle_gamma   90.00
#
_symmetry.space_group_name_H-M   'P 1'
#
loop_
_entity.id
_entity.type
_entity.pdbx_description
1 polymer ?
#
loop_
_entity_poly.entity_id
_entity_poly.type
_entity_poly.pdbx_seq_one_letter_code
_entity_poly.pdbx_strand_id
1 'polypeptide(L)'
;MQAQNNALDLAIRCMDTVKQVFGNKGDIPEGFRSRARDIPSSLYYGGVLYTLAYVASKASKDKASGDDLLMQAFQRDDMVTLFKEWFEKKLVEDEAYELYGACLMRAIRELVGIGKANSLTDILRMLNEPGMGIIAERRLLEFAEWLKRLAEAVVQKG
;
A
#
# COMPACT_ATOMS: atom_id res chain seq x y z
N MET A 1 -23.94 18.07 -6.45
CA MET A 1 -23.48 16.68 -6.60
C MET A 1 -22.03 16.67 -6.17
N GLN A 2 -21.69 16.08 -5.02
CA GLN A 2 -20.28 15.92 -4.63
C GLN A 2 -19.68 14.80 -5.48
N ALA A 3 -18.50 15.02 -6.07
CA ALA A 3 -17.76 13.97 -6.72
C ALA A 3 -17.25 12.98 -5.66
N GLN A 4 -17.39 11.68 -5.93
CA GLN A 4 -16.93 10.62 -5.04
C GLN A 4 -15.40 10.69 -4.90
N ASN A 5 -14.88 10.64 -3.66
CA ASN A 5 -13.44 10.62 -3.44
C ASN A 5 -12.94 9.17 -3.39
N ASN A 6 -12.61 8.64 -4.58
CA ASN A 6 -12.12 7.27 -4.74
C ASN A 6 -10.85 6.96 -3.92
N ALA A 7 -10.02 7.98 -3.63
CA ALA A 7 -8.81 7.82 -2.82
C ALA A 7 -9.15 7.59 -1.34
N LEU A 8 -10.11 8.35 -0.80
CA LEU A 8 -10.68 8.10 0.54
C LEU A 8 -11.36 6.73 0.61
N ASP A 9 -12.19 6.37 -0.38
CA ASP A 9 -12.91 5.09 -0.40
C ASP A 9 -11.97 3.88 -0.44
N LEU A 10 -10.83 3.98 -1.13
CA LEU A 10 -9.79 2.96 -1.09
C LEU A 10 -9.02 2.97 0.24
N ALA A 11 -8.73 4.14 0.81
CA ALA A 11 -8.04 4.25 2.10
C ALA A 11 -8.87 3.65 3.25
N ILE A 12 -10.19 3.85 3.23
CA ILE A 12 -11.15 3.20 4.14
C ILE A 12 -11.08 1.67 3.98
N ARG A 13 -11.24 1.14 2.75
CA ARG A 13 -11.14 -0.30 2.48
C ARG A 13 -9.82 -0.91 2.98
N CYS A 14 -8.71 -0.20 2.78
CA CYS A 14 -7.40 -0.61 3.30
C CYS A 14 -7.37 -0.70 4.82
N MET A 15 -7.84 0.34 5.52
CA MET A 15 -7.89 0.35 6.99
C MET A 15 -8.85 -0.70 7.56
N ASP A 16 -10.02 -0.88 6.96
CA ASP A 16 -10.97 -1.92 7.38
C ASP A 16 -10.39 -3.31 7.19
N THR A 17 -9.66 -3.55 6.09
CA THR A 17 -8.94 -4.81 5.85
C THR A 17 -7.89 -5.06 6.93
N VAL A 18 -7.03 -4.07 7.24
CA VAL A 18 -6.00 -4.19 8.29
C VAL A 18 -6.64 -4.43 9.65
N LYS A 19 -7.70 -3.69 10.00
CA LYS A 19 -8.42 -3.84 11.27
C LYS A 19 -9.11 -5.20 11.38
N GLN A 20 -9.72 -5.71 10.31
CA GLN A 20 -10.41 -6.99 10.30
C GLN A 20 -9.47 -8.18 10.49
N VAL A 21 -8.26 -8.13 9.90
CA VAL A 21 -7.31 -9.24 9.95
C VAL A 21 -6.34 -9.13 11.14
N PHE A 22 -5.88 -7.92 11.47
CA PHE A 22 -4.81 -7.68 12.44
C PHE A 22 -5.20 -6.82 13.64
N GLY A 23 -6.45 -6.35 13.77
CA GLY A 23 -6.86 -5.40 14.82
C GLY A 23 -6.60 -5.86 16.28
N ASN A 24 -6.45 -7.17 16.50
CA ASN A 24 -6.10 -7.77 17.80
C ASN A 24 -4.65 -8.30 17.85
N LYS A 25 -3.75 -7.78 17.00
CA LYS A 25 -2.35 -8.23 16.82
C LYS A 25 -1.40 -7.04 17.00
N GLY A 26 -1.47 -6.41 18.17
CA GLY A 26 -0.91 -5.09 18.55
C GLY A 26 0.15 -4.48 17.65
N ASP A 27 1.30 -5.14 17.53
CA ASP A 27 2.49 -4.62 16.85
C ASP A 27 2.26 -4.36 15.34
N ILE A 28 1.49 -5.21 14.66
CA ILE A 28 1.25 -5.11 13.20
C ILE A 28 0.44 -3.85 12.82
N PRO A 29 -0.73 -3.53 13.44
CA PRO A 29 -1.39 -2.25 13.24
C PRO A 29 -0.51 -1.03 13.57
N GLU A 30 0.35 -1.11 14.58
CA GLU A 30 1.23 -0.01 14.98
C GLU A 30 2.37 0.26 13.99
N GLY A 31 2.99 -0.79 13.44
CA GLY A 31 3.91 -0.66 12.32
C GLY A 31 3.22 -0.13 11.08
N PHE A 32 2.03 -0.64 10.74
CA PHE A 32 1.25 -0.13 9.60
C PHE A 32 0.93 1.36 9.76
N ARG A 33 0.50 1.78 10.95
CA ARG A 33 0.27 3.18 11.33
C ARG A 33 1.54 4.02 11.17
N SER A 34 2.69 3.49 11.58
CA SER A 34 3.99 4.15 11.41
C SER A 34 4.33 4.33 9.93
N ARG A 35 4.18 3.28 9.10
CA ARG A 35 4.38 3.37 7.64
C ARG A 35 3.44 4.37 6.98
N ALA A 36 2.16 4.36 7.36
CA ALA A 36 1.16 5.31 6.87
C ALA A 36 1.50 6.77 7.22
N ARG A 37 2.13 7.02 8.37
CA ARG A 37 2.60 8.35 8.74
C ARG A 37 3.85 8.79 7.97
N ASP A 38 4.80 7.88 7.80
CA ASP A 38 6.15 8.20 7.32
C ASP A 38 6.23 8.26 5.78
N ILE A 39 5.58 7.32 5.07
CA ILE A 39 5.70 7.15 3.61
C ILE A 39 5.11 8.29 2.75
N PRO A 40 4.06 9.05 3.14
CA PRO A 40 3.64 10.25 2.39
C PRO A 40 4.78 11.25 2.17
N SER A 41 5.70 11.38 3.13
CA SER A 41 6.90 12.20 2.97
C SER A 41 7.86 11.62 1.92
N SER A 42 8.04 10.29 1.90
CA SER A 42 8.84 9.61 0.87
C SER A 42 8.24 9.78 -0.53
N LEU A 43 6.91 9.70 -0.67
CA LEU A 43 6.22 9.99 -1.92
C LEU A 43 6.45 11.43 -2.39
N TYR A 44 6.34 12.39 -1.48
CA TYR A 44 6.48 13.81 -1.79
C TYR A 44 7.92 14.22 -2.17
N TYR A 45 8.93 13.73 -1.44
CA TYR A 45 10.34 14.13 -1.65
C TYR A 45 11.14 13.20 -2.57
N GLY A 46 10.83 11.90 -2.59
CA GLY A 46 11.51 10.90 -3.41
C GLY A 46 10.74 10.50 -4.67
N GLY A 47 9.46 10.85 -4.78
CA GLY A 47 8.59 10.43 -5.87
C GLY A 47 8.09 8.99 -5.74
N VAL A 48 7.18 8.62 -6.64
CA VAL A 48 6.51 7.29 -6.62
C VAL A 48 7.49 6.15 -6.90
N LEU A 49 8.36 6.30 -7.89
CA LEU A 49 9.26 5.22 -8.33
C LEU A 49 10.23 4.79 -7.20
N TYR A 50 10.87 5.78 -6.56
CA TYR A 50 11.74 5.54 -5.41
C TYR A 50 10.98 4.91 -4.25
N THR A 51 9.82 5.47 -3.90
CA THR A 51 9.02 4.98 -2.77
C THR A 51 8.57 3.54 -2.99
N LEU A 52 8.16 3.20 -4.20
CA LEU A 52 7.70 1.86 -4.53
C LEU A 52 8.85 0.84 -4.46
N ALA A 53 10.02 1.18 -4.99
CA ALA A 53 11.23 0.36 -4.87
C ALA A 53 11.69 0.21 -3.40
N TYR A 54 11.60 1.29 -2.60
CA TYR A 54 11.91 1.26 -1.17
C TYR A 54 10.96 0.35 -0.40
N VAL A 55 9.64 0.47 -0.61
CA VAL A 55 8.63 -0.37 0.05
C VAL A 55 8.81 -1.84 -0.36
N ALA A 56 9.08 -2.13 -1.64
CA ALA A 56 9.41 -3.49 -2.09
C ALA A 56 10.68 -4.04 -1.39
N SER A 57 11.75 -3.24 -1.33
CA SER A 57 12.97 -3.64 -0.63
C SER A 57 12.73 -3.92 0.85
N LYS A 58 11.91 -3.12 1.53
CA LYS A 58 11.59 -3.27 2.96
C LYS A 58 10.54 -4.34 3.26
N ALA A 59 9.71 -4.73 2.29
CA ALA A 59 8.80 -5.87 2.37
C ALA A 59 9.46 -7.22 2.05
N SER A 60 10.68 -7.22 1.49
CA SER A 60 11.41 -8.44 1.16
C SER A 60 11.93 -9.13 2.42
N LYS A 61 11.72 -10.46 2.52
CA LYS A 61 12.08 -11.30 3.68
C LYS A 61 12.48 -12.70 3.25
N ASP A 62 13.08 -13.49 4.15
CA ASP A 62 13.63 -14.83 3.89
C ASP A 62 12.67 -15.80 3.17
N LYS A 63 11.36 -15.58 3.27
CA LYS A 63 10.30 -16.45 2.72
C LYS A 63 9.59 -15.91 1.47
N ALA A 64 9.77 -14.63 1.13
CA ALA A 64 9.09 -14.00 0.00
C ALA A 64 9.81 -12.70 -0.41
N SER A 65 10.00 -12.48 -1.71
CA SER A 65 10.50 -11.19 -2.19
C SER A 65 9.40 -10.13 -2.11
N GLY A 66 9.80 -8.86 -1.99
CA GLY A 66 8.84 -7.76 -2.04
C GLY A 66 8.17 -7.60 -3.40
N ASP A 67 8.83 -7.98 -4.49
CA ASP A 67 8.22 -8.06 -5.83
C ASP A 67 7.03 -9.05 -5.81
N ASP A 68 7.25 -10.27 -5.31
CA ASP A 68 6.19 -11.29 -5.18
C ASP A 68 5.00 -10.80 -4.35
N LEU A 69 5.25 -10.13 -3.22
CA LEU A 69 4.20 -9.63 -2.32
C LEU A 69 3.43 -8.46 -2.92
N LEU A 70 4.13 -7.47 -3.50
CA LEU A 70 3.48 -6.33 -4.15
C LEU A 70 2.69 -6.78 -5.39
N MET A 71 3.24 -7.70 -6.20
CA MET A 71 2.55 -8.21 -7.38
C MET A 71 1.35 -9.10 -7.03
N GLN A 72 1.41 -9.89 -5.95
CA GLN A 72 0.23 -10.57 -5.41
C GLN A 72 -0.89 -9.57 -5.06
N ALA A 73 -0.56 -8.47 -4.37
CA ALA A 73 -1.54 -7.45 -3.98
C ALA A 73 -2.11 -6.64 -5.16
N PHE A 74 -1.30 -6.46 -6.22
CA PHE A 74 -1.74 -5.88 -7.47
C PHE A 74 -2.69 -6.82 -8.23
N GLN A 75 -2.39 -8.12 -8.29
CA GLN A 75 -3.15 -9.08 -9.10
C GLN A 75 -4.41 -9.64 -8.39
N ARG A 76 -4.38 -9.84 -7.07
CA ARG A 76 -5.51 -10.40 -6.31
C ARG A 76 -6.56 -9.32 -6.01
N ASP A 77 -7.83 -9.63 -6.28
CA ASP A 77 -8.93 -8.68 -6.07
C ASP A 77 -9.38 -8.56 -4.60
N ASP A 78 -9.29 -9.63 -3.81
CA ASP A 78 -9.68 -9.64 -2.40
C ASP A 78 -8.44 -9.49 -1.49
N MET A 79 -8.30 -8.29 -0.89
CA MET A 79 -7.22 -8.00 0.06
C MET A 79 -7.42 -8.67 1.43
N VAL A 80 -8.67 -8.94 1.85
CA VAL A 80 -8.95 -9.61 3.14
C VAL A 80 -8.46 -11.05 3.10
N THR A 81 -8.77 -11.76 2.01
CA THR A 81 -8.27 -13.13 1.81
C THR A 81 -6.75 -13.15 1.64
N LEU A 82 -6.17 -12.21 0.87
CA LEU A 82 -4.71 -12.10 0.73
C LEU A 82 -3.99 -11.88 2.07
N PHE A 83 -4.48 -10.96 2.90
CA PHE A 83 -3.86 -10.65 4.19
C PHE A 83 -3.98 -11.81 5.19
N LYS A 84 -5.07 -12.58 5.15
CA LYS A 84 -5.18 -13.84 5.91
C LYS A 84 -4.15 -14.87 5.44
N GLU A 85 -4.04 -15.11 4.14
CA GLU A 85 -3.03 -16.02 3.58
C GLU A 85 -1.60 -15.62 3.99
N TRP A 86 -1.27 -14.33 3.97
CA TRP A 86 0.04 -13.84 4.41
C TRP A 86 0.25 -14.00 5.91
N PHE A 87 -0.78 -13.76 6.73
CA PHE A 87 -0.70 -13.97 8.17
C PHE A 87 -0.46 -15.45 8.53
N GLU A 88 -1.24 -16.35 7.93
CA GLU A 88 -1.12 -17.81 8.13
C GLU A 88 0.26 -18.34 7.69
N LYS A 89 0.79 -17.83 6.57
CA LYS A 89 2.13 -18.16 6.05
C LYS A 89 3.28 -17.49 6.84
N LYS A 90 2.98 -16.64 7.83
CA LYS A 90 3.95 -15.81 8.57
C LYS A 90 4.84 -14.98 7.63
N LEU A 91 4.17 -14.26 6.72
CA LEU A 91 4.76 -13.30 5.77
C LEU A 91 4.54 -11.84 6.19
N VAL A 92 3.70 -11.60 7.21
CA VAL A 92 3.48 -10.28 7.81
C VAL A 92 4.41 -10.12 9.00
N GLU A 93 5.07 -8.98 9.08
CA GLU A 93 6.00 -8.61 10.17
C GLU A 93 5.52 -7.33 10.86
N ASP A 94 6.05 -7.06 12.04
CA ASP A 94 5.58 -5.96 12.89
C ASP A 94 5.77 -4.59 12.22
N GLU A 95 6.80 -4.40 11.37
CA GLU A 95 6.97 -3.17 10.58
C GLU A 95 5.95 -2.96 9.45
N ALA A 96 5.20 -4.00 9.08
CA ALA A 96 4.06 -4.01 8.16
C ALA A 96 4.29 -3.38 6.76
N TYR A 97 5.52 -3.45 6.22
CA TYR A 97 5.84 -2.88 4.90
C TYR A 97 5.07 -3.57 3.77
N GLU A 98 4.87 -4.90 3.83
CA GLU A 98 4.06 -5.64 2.86
C GLU A 98 2.59 -5.20 2.86
N LEU A 99 2.01 -4.91 4.04
CA LEU A 99 0.62 -4.46 4.14
C LEU A 99 0.43 -3.06 3.55
N TYR A 100 1.34 -2.12 3.86
CA TYR A 100 1.31 -0.80 3.25
C TYR A 100 1.58 -0.87 1.73
N GLY A 101 2.55 -1.69 1.32
CA GLY A 101 2.87 -1.94 -0.08
C GLY A 101 1.67 -2.49 -0.85
N ALA A 102 0.94 -3.43 -0.28
CA ALA A 102 -0.29 -3.96 -0.88
C ALA A 102 -1.34 -2.86 -1.12
N CYS A 103 -1.55 -2.00 -0.14
CA CYS A 103 -2.44 -0.83 -0.26
C CYS A 103 -1.98 0.16 -1.34
N LEU A 104 -0.67 0.41 -1.44
CA LEU A 104 -0.09 1.27 -2.49
C LEU A 104 -0.25 0.65 -3.89
N MET A 105 0.00 -0.65 -4.04
CA MET A 105 -0.22 -1.39 -5.29
C MET A 105 -1.68 -1.35 -5.72
N ARG A 106 -2.59 -1.40 -4.74
CA ARG A 106 -4.02 -1.27 -5.02
C ARG A 106 -4.40 0.12 -5.49
N ALA A 107 -3.79 1.16 -4.92
CA ALA A 107 -3.96 2.54 -5.36
C ALA A 107 -3.38 2.77 -6.77
N ILE A 108 -2.25 2.16 -7.11
CA ILE A 108 -1.71 2.16 -8.49
C ILE A 108 -2.72 1.53 -9.46
N ARG A 109 -3.33 0.40 -9.09
CA ARG A 109 -4.29 -0.29 -9.95
C ARG A 109 -5.61 0.47 -10.13
N GLU A 110 -6.20 0.96 -9.04
CA GLU A 110 -7.55 1.54 -9.04
C GLU A 110 -7.60 3.07 -9.25
N LEU A 111 -6.59 3.82 -8.79
CA LEU A 111 -6.60 5.30 -8.82
C LEU A 111 -5.72 5.89 -9.93
N VAL A 112 -4.63 5.21 -10.28
CA VAL A 112 -3.76 5.58 -11.42
C VAL A 112 -4.25 4.90 -12.70
N GLY A 113 -4.90 3.73 -12.59
CA GLY A 113 -5.51 3.03 -13.72
C GLY A 113 -4.61 2.03 -14.43
N ILE A 114 -3.48 1.63 -13.81
CA ILE A 114 -2.62 0.58 -14.34
C ILE A 114 -3.32 -0.77 -14.12
N GLY A 115 -4.10 -1.23 -15.10
CA GLY A 115 -4.96 -2.41 -14.95
C GLY A 115 -4.27 -3.76 -15.16
N LYS A 116 -3.08 -3.80 -15.77
CA LYS A 116 -2.32 -5.04 -16.04
C LYS A 116 -0.82 -4.78 -16.01
N ALA A 117 -0.08 -5.65 -15.33
CA ALA A 117 1.38 -5.72 -15.33
C ALA A 117 1.83 -7.11 -14.86
N ASN A 118 2.99 -7.58 -15.35
CA ASN A 118 3.49 -8.93 -15.07
C ASN A 118 4.56 -8.95 -13.96
N SER A 119 5.23 -7.81 -13.72
CA SER A 119 6.26 -7.64 -12.68
C SER A 119 6.22 -6.23 -12.09
N LEU A 120 6.84 -6.02 -10.92
CA LEU A 120 7.05 -4.68 -10.37
C LEU A 120 7.85 -3.79 -11.32
N THR A 121 8.79 -4.36 -12.07
CA THR A 121 9.59 -3.59 -13.05
C THR A 121 8.75 -3.06 -14.23
N ASP A 122 7.69 -3.76 -14.62
CA ASP A 122 6.76 -3.26 -15.64
C ASP A 122 5.94 -2.09 -15.10
N ILE A 123 5.49 -2.17 -13.84
CA ILE A 123 4.78 -1.06 -13.17
C ILE A 123 5.70 0.16 -13.04
N LEU A 124 6.95 -0.02 -12.64
CA LEU A 124 7.95 1.06 -12.58
C LEU A 124 8.21 1.69 -13.96
N ARG A 125 8.25 0.89 -15.04
CA ARG A 125 8.36 1.42 -16.41
C ARG A 125 7.15 2.24 -16.82
N MET A 126 5.94 1.72 -16.60
CA MET A 126 4.68 2.42 -16.90
C MET A 126 4.54 3.74 -16.12
N LEU A 127 4.90 3.73 -14.83
CA LEU A 127 4.89 4.94 -13.99
C LEU A 127 5.97 5.97 -14.40
N ASN A 128 7.02 5.53 -15.09
CA ASN A 128 8.07 6.39 -15.65
C ASN A 128 7.72 6.93 -17.05
N GLU A 129 6.55 6.59 -17.61
CA GLU A 129 6.10 7.17 -18.88
C GLU A 129 5.77 8.67 -18.71
N PRO A 130 6.09 9.53 -19.71
CA PRO A 130 5.78 10.95 -19.64
C PRO A 130 4.30 11.24 -19.36
N GLY A 131 4.05 12.06 -18.34
CA GLY A 131 2.69 12.40 -17.88
C GLY A 131 2.07 11.38 -16.91
N MET A 132 2.37 10.08 -17.04
CA MET A 132 1.86 9.05 -16.10
C MET A 132 2.39 9.29 -14.69
N GLY A 133 3.69 9.59 -14.54
CA GLY A 133 4.31 9.88 -13.24
C GLY A 133 3.62 11.00 -12.47
N ILE A 134 3.26 12.11 -13.13
CA ILE A 134 2.60 13.26 -12.50
C ILE A 134 1.17 12.90 -12.03
N ILE A 135 0.43 12.13 -12.83
CA ILE A 135 -0.90 11.64 -12.47
C ILE A 135 -0.80 10.69 -11.27
N ALA A 136 0.17 9.77 -11.31
CA ALA A 136 0.43 8.81 -10.25
C ALA A 136 0.80 9.51 -8.93
N GLU A 137 1.77 10.42 -8.95
CA GLU A 137 2.20 11.19 -7.78
C GLU A 137 1.02 11.88 -7.09
N ARG A 138 0.19 12.62 -7.85
CA ARG A 138 -0.97 13.30 -7.29
C ARG A 138 -1.98 12.33 -6.66
N ARG A 139 -2.31 11.24 -7.35
CA ARG A 139 -3.31 10.25 -6.88
C ARG A 139 -2.83 9.46 -5.68
N LEU A 140 -1.57 9.02 -5.69
CA LEU A 140 -0.99 8.22 -4.63
C LEU A 140 -0.69 9.07 -3.39
N LEU A 141 -0.33 10.34 -3.54
CA LEU A 141 -0.17 11.26 -2.40
C LEU A 141 -1.52 11.58 -1.73
N GLU A 142 -2.59 11.84 -2.51
CA GLU A 142 -3.95 12.02 -1.98
C GLU A 142 -4.41 10.79 -1.19
N PHE A 143 -4.21 9.60 -1.75
CA PHE A 143 -4.50 8.32 -1.08
C PHE A 143 -3.67 8.13 0.20
N ALA A 144 -2.36 8.40 0.15
CA ALA A 144 -1.46 8.18 1.28
C ALA A 144 -1.74 9.14 2.44
N GLU A 145 -2.12 10.40 2.18
CA GLU A 145 -2.58 11.32 3.23
C GLU A 145 -3.93 10.88 3.84
N TRP A 146 -4.89 10.38 3.06
CA TRP A 146 -6.11 9.80 3.63
C TRP A 146 -5.81 8.57 4.50
N LEU A 147 -4.98 7.65 4.00
CA LEU A 147 -4.58 6.44 4.71
C LEU A 147 -3.86 6.76 6.03
N LYS A 148 -2.98 7.76 6.02
CA LYS A 148 -2.34 8.34 7.21
C LYS A 148 -3.35 8.80 8.25
N ARG A 149 -4.29 9.68 7.87
CA ARG A 149 -5.28 10.22 8.82
C ARG A 149 -6.17 9.15 9.42
N LEU A 150 -6.58 8.16 8.62
CA LEU A 150 -7.37 7.04 9.11
C LEU A 150 -6.55 6.11 10.03
N ALA A 151 -5.31 5.79 9.68
CA ALA A 151 -4.42 5.00 10.53
C ALA A 151 -4.10 5.70 11.86
N GLU A 152 -3.85 7.01 11.82
CA GLU A 152 -3.62 7.85 13.01
C GLU A 152 -4.83 7.91 13.96
N ALA A 153 -6.05 7.77 13.42
CA ALA A 153 -7.31 7.85 14.18
C ALA A 153 -7.85 6.50 14.67
N VAL A 154 -7.63 5.41 13.92
CA VAL A 154 -8.22 4.08 14.21
C VAL A 154 -7.29 3.20 15.04
N VAL A 155 -5.97 3.32 14.86
CA VAL A 155 -4.98 2.54 15.61
C VAL A 155 -4.52 3.35 16.83
N GLN A 156 -4.75 2.78 18.02
CA GLN A 156 -4.31 3.38 19.28
C GLN A 156 -2.78 3.49 19.34
N LYS A 157 -2.28 4.35 20.24
CA LYS A 157 -0.86 4.40 20.54
C LYS A 157 -0.57 3.37 21.64
N GLY A 158 0.40 2.48 21.42
CA GLY A 158 1.22 1.91 22.50
C GLY A 158 2.02 2.99 23.23
#